data_AF-A0A924VPS8-F1
#
_entry.id   AF-A0A924VPS8-F1
#
_cell.length_a   1.000
_cell.length_b   1.000
_cell.length_c   1.000
_cell.angle_alpha   90.00
_cell.angle_beta   90.00
_cell.angle_gamma   90.00
#
_symmetry.space_group_name_H-M   'P 1'
#
loop_
_entity.id
_entity.type
_entity.pdbx_description
1 polymer ?
#
loop_
_entity_poly.entity_id
_entity_poly.type
_entity_poly.pdbx_seq_one_letter_code
_entity_poly.pdbx_strand_id
1 'polypeptide(L)'
;MPAPARMPEKFVAPDLAALAALVRDARVGHFAFVEDGQPRVLPIAIVTDGAHILLHGSTGSHWLRLLATGVPVALSVTAIDALVIARSAFESSMNYRSAVLFGSCATVIDQVAALDL
;
A
#
# COMPACT_ATOMS: atom_id res chain seq x y z
N MET A 1 -13.09 -7.00 -5.99
CA MET A 1 -11.92 -7.54 -6.71
C MET A 1 -12.02 -9.06 -6.69
N PRO A 2 -11.65 -9.77 -7.79
CA PRO A 2 -11.59 -11.23 -7.77
C PRO A 2 -10.48 -11.71 -6.83
N ALA A 3 -10.63 -12.92 -6.29
CA ALA A 3 -9.58 -13.58 -5.52
C ALA A 3 -8.33 -13.79 -6.38
N PRO A 4 -7.13 -13.82 -5.79
CA PRO A 4 -5.89 -14.13 -6.50
C PRO A 4 -5.98 -15.48 -7.22
N ALA A 5 -5.50 -15.55 -8.46
CA ALA A 5 -5.52 -16.78 -9.26
C ALA A 5 -4.56 -17.87 -8.73
N ARG A 6 -3.52 -17.48 -7.98
CA ARG A 6 -2.53 -18.38 -7.39
C ARG A 6 -2.72 -18.41 -5.87
N MET A 7 -2.70 -19.62 -5.29
CA MET A 7 -2.90 -19.85 -3.85
C MET A 7 -4.13 -19.12 -3.29
N PRO A 8 -5.33 -19.29 -3.89
CA PRO A 8 -6.55 -18.59 -3.47
C PRO A 8 -6.92 -18.86 -2.01
N GLU A 9 -6.49 -19.99 -1.45
CA GLU A 9 -6.67 -20.34 -0.03
C GLU A 9 -5.96 -19.38 0.94
N LYS A 10 -4.96 -18.61 0.46
CA LYS A 10 -4.27 -17.59 1.26
C LYS A 10 -4.97 -16.24 1.24
N PHE A 11 -6.01 -16.08 0.42
CA PHE A 11 -6.77 -14.83 0.35
C PHE A 11 -7.59 -14.66 1.62
N VAL A 12 -7.45 -13.47 2.22
CA VAL A 12 -8.27 -13.04 3.35
C VAL A 12 -9.23 -11.98 2.84
N ALA A 13 -10.49 -12.06 3.25
CA ALA A 13 -11.49 -11.05 2.90
C ALA A 13 -11.06 -9.66 3.44
N PRO A 14 -11.45 -8.56 2.77
CA PRO A 14 -11.10 -7.21 3.22
C PRO A 14 -11.52 -6.96 4.68
N ASP A 15 -10.56 -6.53 5.50
CA ASP A 15 -10.73 -6.19 6.91
C ASP A 15 -9.87 -4.97 7.24
N LEU A 16 -10.51 -3.91 7.73
CA LEU A 16 -9.85 -2.64 8.07
C LEU A 16 -8.89 -2.78 9.27
N ALA A 17 -9.22 -3.63 10.24
CA ALA A 17 -8.35 -3.86 11.40
C ALA A 17 -7.08 -4.61 10.98
N ALA A 18 -7.22 -5.62 10.11
CA ALA A 18 -6.08 -6.33 9.54
C ALA A 18 -5.21 -5.42 8.66
N LEU A 19 -5.83 -4.54 7.86
CA LEU A 19 -5.12 -3.53 7.08
C LEU A 19 -4.35 -2.56 7.98
N ALA A 20 -4.96 -2.05 9.05
CA ALA A 20 -4.29 -1.15 9.99
C ALA A 20 -3.11 -1.81 10.70
N ALA A 21 -3.21 -3.09 11.06
CA ALA A 21 -2.09 -3.85 11.59
C ALA A 21 -0.97 -4.01 10.56
N LEU A 22 -1.31 -4.37 9.32
CA LEU A 22 -0.33 -4.49 8.22
C LEU A 22 0.39 -3.17 7.95
N VAL A 23 -0.33 -2.04 7.86
CA VAL A 23 0.25 -0.72 7.61
C VAL A 23 1.18 -0.30 8.75
N ARG A 24 0.82 -0.60 10.00
CA ARG A 24 1.67 -0.34 11.17
C ARG A 24 2.99 -1.11 11.12
N ASP A 25 2.95 -2.35 10.68
CA ASP A 25 4.14 -3.21 10.57
C ASP A 25 5.01 -2.80 9.36
N ALA A 26 4.39 -2.54 8.21
CA ALA A 26 5.11 -2.21 6.97
C ALA A 26 5.66 -0.78 6.95
N ARG A 27 4.89 0.20 7.46
CA ARG A 27 5.14 1.66 7.48
C ARG A 27 5.34 2.34 6.12
N VAL A 28 5.77 1.61 5.10
CA VAL A 28 6.03 2.08 3.73
C VAL A 28 5.06 1.40 2.78
N GLY A 29 4.41 2.21 1.95
CA GLY A 29 3.56 1.77 0.85
C GLY A 29 4.16 2.19 -0.49
N HIS A 30 3.84 1.43 -1.53
CA HIS A 30 4.26 1.72 -2.90
C HIS A 30 3.05 2.16 -3.72
N PHE A 31 3.01 3.44 -4.08
CA PHE A 31 1.96 4.00 -4.92
C PHE A 31 2.31 3.81 -6.39
N ALA A 32 1.47 3.05 -7.09
CA ALA A 32 1.49 2.89 -8.53
C ALA A 32 0.45 3.79 -9.19
N PHE A 33 0.85 4.52 -10.22
CA PHE A 33 -0.01 5.38 -11.03
C PHE A 33 0.54 5.50 -12.45
N VAL A 34 -0.23 6.09 -13.36
CA VAL A 34 0.19 6.32 -14.74
C VAL A 34 0.32 7.82 -14.98
N GLU A 35 1.45 8.22 -15.55
CA GLU A 35 1.73 9.59 -15.97
C GLU A 35 2.34 9.53 -17.38
N ASP A 36 1.80 10.31 -18.31
CA ASP A 36 2.23 10.34 -19.72
C ASP A 36 2.27 8.94 -20.37
N GLY A 37 1.31 8.10 -20.03
CA GLY A 37 1.22 6.72 -20.51
C GLY A 37 2.25 5.76 -19.92
N GLN A 38 3.11 6.21 -19.01
CA GLN A 38 4.11 5.38 -18.36
C GLN A 38 3.71 5.02 -16.92
N PRO A 39 3.87 3.76 -16.50
CA PRO A 39 3.68 3.40 -15.11
C PRO A 39 4.80 3.99 -14.25
N ARG A 40 4.41 4.47 -13.08
CA ARG A 40 5.28 4.96 -12.01
C ARG A 40 4.98 4.16 -10.75
N VAL A 41 6.00 3.86 -9.95
CA VAL A 41 5.84 3.25 -8.62
C VAL A 41 6.78 3.95 -7.64
N LEU A 42 6.23 4.68 -6.67
CA LEU A 42 7.04 5.43 -5.71
C LEU A 42 6.74 4.98 -4.27
N PRO A 43 7.78 4.71 -3.45
CA PRO A 43 7.62 4.39 -2.04
C PRO A 43 7.40 5.67 -1.21
N ILE A 44 6.50 5.59 -0.22
CA ILE A 44 6.30 6.66 0.76
C ILE A 44 5.84 6.06 2.10
N ALA A 45 6.14 6.77 3.20
CA ALA A 45 5.56 6.44 4.49
C ALA A 45 4.03 6.58 4.44
N ILE A 46 3.34 5.64 5.06
CA ILE A 46 1.87 5.58 5.11
C ILE A 46 1.39 5.31 6.53
N VAL A 47 0.21 5.84 6.83
CA VAL A 47 -0.52 5.58 8.08
C VAL A 47 -1.99 5.33 7.76
N THR A 48 -2.68 4.59 8.61
CA THR A 48 -4.14 4.46 8.54
C THR A 48 -4.84 5.50 9.39
N ASP A 49 -5.94 6.04 8.88
CA ASP A 49 -6.91 6.84 9.64
C ASP A 49 -8.32 6.38 9.29
N GLY A 50 -8.95 5.61 10.19
CA GLY A 50 -10.24 4.96 9.93
C GLY A 50 -10.20 4.08 8.67
N ALA A 51 -10.97 4.48 7.66
CA ALA A 51 -11.03 3.80 6.36
C ALA A 51 -10.06 4.38 5.30
N HIS A 52 -9.21 5.34 5.69
CA HIS A 52 -8.29 6.03 4.80
C HIS A 52 -6.83 5.63 5.03
N ILE A 53 -6.04 5.70 3.96
CA ILE A 53 -4.58 5.70 4.03
C ILE A 53 -4.13 7.14 3.83
N LEU A 54 -3.35 7.64 4.77
CA LEU A 54 -2.72 8.94 4.68
C LEU A 54 -1.25 8.78 4.33
N LEU A 55 -0.77 9.77 3.58
CA LEU A 55 0.62 9.95 3.19
C LEU A 55 0.89 11.46 3.18
N HIS A 56 2.13 11.84 3.40
CA HIS A 56 2.52 13.25 3.37
C HIS A 56 3.85 13.42 2.64
N GLY A 57 4.10 14.62 2.16
CA GLY A 57 5.37 14.99 1.56
C GLY A 57 5.41 16.47 1.21
N SER A 58 6.45 16.88 0.52
CA SER A 58 6.62 18.28 0.10
C SER A 58 5.47 18.72 -0.81
N THR A 59 4.95 19.93 -0.59
CA THR A 59 4.01 20.61 -1.52
C THR A 59 4.64 20.86 -2.89
N GLY A 60 5.98 20.88 -2.96
CA GLY A 60 6.77 20.93 -4.18
C GLY A 60 6.83 19.59 -4.95
N SER A 61 6.41 18.48 -4.35
CA SER A 61 6.46 17.16 -4.98
C SER A 61 5.47 17.04 -6.14
N HIS A 62 6.00 16.87 -7.34
CA HIS A 62 5.23 16.77 -8.57
C HIS A 62 4.21 15.62 -8.53
N TRP A 63 4.66 14.41 -8.18
CA TRP A 63 3.79 13.24 -8.18
C TRP A 63 2.71 13.31 -7.10
N LEU A 64 2.99 13.91 -5.94
CA LEU A 64 1.96 14.11 -4.90
C LEU A 64 0.89 15.10 -5.35
N ARG A 65 1.28 16.17 -6.06
CA ARG A 65 0.30 17.08 -6.69
C ARG A 65 -0.54 16.35 -7.73
N LEU A 66 0.07 15.48 -8.53
CA LEU A 66 -0.66 14.65 -9.49
C LEU A 66 -1.64 13.72 -8.77
N LEU A 67 -1.22 13.03 -7.70
CA LEU A 67 -2.12 12.19 -6.92
C LEU A 67 -3.28 12.99 -6.34
N ALA A 68 -3.03 14.21 -5.87
CA ALA A 68 -4.04 15.12 -5.33
C ALA A 68 -5.08 15.59 -6.36
N THR A 69 -4.82 15.45 -7.67
CA THR A 69 -5.86 15.70 -8.70
C THR A 69 -6.85 14.55 -8.85
N GLY A 70 -6.65 13.45 -8.13
CA GLY A 70 -7.55 12.30 -8.12
C GLY A 70 -7.28 11.29 -9.23
N VAL A 71 -6.07 11.26 -9.81
CA VAL A 71 -5.68 10.21 -10.76
C VAL A 71 -5.87 8.82 -10.12
N PRO A 72 -6.25 7.79 -10.90
CA PRO A 72 -6.32 6.43 -10.39
C PRO A 72 -4.97 5.94 -9.87
N VAL A 73 -4.98 5.34 -8.69
CA VAL A 73 -3.81 4.74 -8.05
C VAL A 73 -4.07 3.31 -7.62
N ALA A 74 -2.99 2.54 -7.54
CA ALA A 74 -2.93 1.33 -6.74
C ALA A 74 -1.87 1.51 -5.64
N LEU A 75 -2.20 1.15 -4.41
CA LEU A 75 -1.26 1.13 -3.29
C LEU A 75 -0.94 -0.32 -2.93
N SER A 76 0.33 -0.69 -3.00
CA SER A 76 0.83 -1.98 -2.52
C SER A 76 1.52 -1.81 -1.17
N VAL A 77 1.10 -2.60 -0.18
CA VAL A 77 1.70 -2.65 1.16
C VAL A 77 2.09 -4.09 1.45
N THR A 78 3.33 -4.30 1.89
CA THR A 78 3.88 -5.63 2.19
C THR A 78 4.68 -5.59 3.48
N ALA A 79 4.40 -6.52 4.38
CA ALA A 79 5.25 -6.83 5.53
C ALA A 79 5.84 -8.23 5.35
N ILE A 80 7.16 -8.34 5.42
CA ILE A 80 7.87 -9.63 5.40
C ILE A 80 8.08 -10.08 6.84
N ASP A 81 7.51 -11.23 7.19
CA ASP A 81 7.57 -11.77 8.54
C ASP A 81 8.75 -12.76 8.70
N ALA A 82 9.04 -13.56 7.66
CA ALA A 82 10.17 -14.51 7.69
C ALA A 82 10.58 -15.00 6.28
N LEU A 83 11.82 -15.47 6.15
CA LEU A 83 12.27 -16.29 5.02
C LEU A 83 11.95 -17.77 5.28
N VAL A 84 11.44 -18.46 4.26
CA VAL A 84 11.22 -19.92 4.30
C VAL A 84 12.34 -20.58 3.51
N ILE A 85 13.25 -21.25 4.22
CA ILE A 85 14.40 -21.96 3.62
C ILE A 85 14.07 -23.45 3.56
N ALA A 86 13.78 -23.93 2.35
CA ALA A 86 13.45 -25.33 2.11
C ALA A 86 14.66 -26.12 1.59
N ARG A 87 14.45 -27.43 1.37
CA ARG A 87 15.48 -28.32 0.79
C ARG A 87 15.78 -28.05 -0.69
N SER A 88 14.92 -27.28 -1.37
CA SER A 88 15.11 -26.86 -2.76
C SER A 88 14.74 -25.39 -2.92
N ALA A 89 15.34 -24.72 -3.90
CA ALA A 89 15.00 -23.32 -4.20
C ALA A 89 13.54 -23.15 -4.65
N PHE A 90 12.94 -24.18 -5.27
CA PHE A 90 11.55 -24.16 -5.72
C PHE A 90 10.54 -24.09 -4.57
N GLU A 91 10.87 -24.73 -3.44
CA GLU A 91 10.02 -24.73 -2.23
C GLU A 91 10.38 -23.62 -1.23
N SER A 92 11.47 -22.88 -1.49
CA SER A 92 11.84 -21.71 -0.69
C SER A 92 10.91 -20.54 -0.98
N SER A 93 10.61 -19.74 0.03
CA SER A 93 9.64 -18.65 -0.07
C SER A 93 9.82 -17.59 1.03
N MET A 94 8.79 -16.79 1.25
CA MET A 94 8.68 -15.85 2.35
C MET A 94 7.30 -15.95 3.00
N ASN A 95 7.27 -15.89 4.33
CA ASN A 95 6.05 -15.55 5.04
C ASN A 95 5.89 -14.04 4.93
N TYR A 96 4.83 -13.60 4.27
CA TYR A 96 4.51 -12.18 4.15
C TYR A 96 3.01 -11.98 4.24
N ARG A 97 2.64 -10.77 4.66
CA ARG A 97 1.28 -10.24 4.60
C ARG A 97 1.30 -9.09 3.61
N SER A 98 0.27 -8.98 2.77
CA SER A 98 0.16 -7.85 1.85
C SER A 98 -1.28 -7.46 1.58
N ALA A 99 -1.45 -6.21 1.18
CA ALA A 99 -2.71 -5.66 0.70
C ALA A 99 -2.43 -4.83 -0.55
N VAL A 100 -3.35 -4.89 -1.51
CA VAL A 100 -3.38 -4.00 -2.67
C VAL A 100 -4.70 -3.23 -2.63
N LEU A 101 -4.60 -1.91 -2.50
CA LEU A 101 -5.74 -1.00 -2.49
C LEU A 101 -5.82 -0.29 -3.82
N PHE A 102 -7.04 -0.02 -4.28
CA PHE A 102 -7.29 0.72 -5.53
C PHE A 102 -8.19 1.90 -5.20
N GLY A 103 -7.90 3.06 -5.80
CA GLY A 103 -8.69 4.26 -5.55
C GLY A 103 -8.07 5.49 -6.19
N SER A 104 -8.31 6.63 -5.58
CA SER A 104 -7.71 7.92 -5.90
C SER A 104 -7.36 8.65 -4.61
N CYS A 105 -6.41 9.58 -4.69
CA CYS A 105 -6.05 10.42 -3.56
C CYS A 105 -6.77 11.77 -3.64
N ALA A 106 -6.94 12.40 -2.49
CA ALA A 106 -7.41 13.78 -2.38
C ALA A 106 -6.59 14.50 -1.31
N THR A 107 -6.47 15.82 -1.46
CA THR A 107 -5.84 16.66 -0.43
C THR A 107 -6.66 16.60 0.85
N VAL A 108 -5.97 16.38 1.98
CA VAL A 108 -6.56 16.50 3.31
C VAL A 108 -6.63 17.98 3.67
N ILE A 109 -7.83 18.50 3.96
CA ILE A 109 -8.08 19.93 4.26
C ILE A 109 -8.06 20.25 5.76
N ASP A 110 -8.29 19.25 6.62
CA ASP A 110 -8.29 19.39 8.07
C ASP A 110 -6.97 18.90 8.67
N GLN A 111 -6.63 19.35 9.88
CA GLN A 111 -5.52 18.76 10.63
C GLN A 111 -5.89 17.32 11.03
N VAL A 112 -5.00 16.37 10.72
CA VAL A 112 -5.18 14.97 11.06
C VAL A 112 -4.03 14.50 11.94
N ALA A 113 -4.35 14.20 13.21
CA ALA A 113 -3.38 13.81 14.23
C ALA A 113 -2.58 12.55 13.87
N ALA A 114 -3.10 11.70 12.98
CA ALA A 114 -2.41 10.49 12.54
C ALA A 114 -1.12 10.76 11.75
N LEU A 115 -0.91 11.99 11.26
CA LEU A 115 0.31 12.42 10.56
C LEU A 115 1.35 13.08 11.48
N ASP A 116 1.06 13.23 12.79
CA ASP A 116 1.98 13.79 13.79
C ASP A 116 2.94 12.72 14.35
N LEU A 117 3.71 12.08 13.46
CA LEU A 117 4.71 11.06 13.79
C LEU A 117 5.86 11.58 14.67
#